data_AF-A0A8S2WTR8-F1
#
_entry.id   AF-A0A8S2WTR8-F1
#
_cell.length_a   1.000
_cell.length_b   1.000
_cell.length_c   1.000
_cell.angle_alpha   90.00
_cell.angle_beta   90.00
_cell.angle_gamma   90.00
#
_symmetry.space_group_name_H-M   'P 1'
#
loop_
_entity.id
_entity.type
_entity.pdbx_description
1 polymer ?
#
loop_
_entity_poly.entity_id
_entity_poly.type
_entity_poly.pdbx_seq_one_letter_code
_entity_poly.pdbx_strand_id
1 'polypeptide(L)'
;LILVKRSWRTSFLRFLWQVANDGRSIEDLPNVEKYRVREVLIRPIVKDGKQAGNWACDGELINGNEIQIRAHRQALNIFASGIQL
;
A
#
# COMPACT_ATOMS: atom_id res chain seq x y z
N LEU A 1 -0.19 -4.59 4.46
CA LEU A 1 -0.54 -4.50 3.03
C LEU A 1 -2.03 -4.22 2.92
N ILE A 2 -2.40 -3.18 2.18
CA ILE A 2 -3.79 -2.87 1.86
C ILE A 2 -3.94 -3.05 0.35
N LEU A 3 -4.93 -3.84 -0.07
CA LEU A 3 -5.28 -4.05 -1.47
C LEU A 3 -6.66 -3.46 -1.72
N VAL A 4 -6.77 -2.62 -2.75
CA VAL A 4 -8.05 -2.05 -3.16
C VAL A 4 -8.45 -2.71 -4.48
N LYS A 5 -9.53 -3.48 -4.46
CA LYS A 5 -10.08 -4.14 -5.64
C LYS A 5 -10.69 -3.11 -6.58
N ARG A 6 -10.67 -3.44 -7.89
CA ARG A 6 -11.37 -2.67 -8.91
C ARG A 6 -12.85 -2.53 -8.51
N SER A 7 -13.32 -1.30 -8.40
CA SER A 7 -14.68 -0.97 -8.01
C SER A 7 -15.32 0.01 -9.00
N TRP A 8 -16.62 0.22 -8.85
CA TRP A 8 -17.32 1.30 -9.54
C TRP A 8 -16.81 2.67 -9.06
N ARG A 9 -16.94 3.70 -9.92
CA ARG A 9 -16.42 5.05 -9.65
C ARG A 9 -16.98 5.66 -8.37
N THR A 10 -18.26 5.41 -8.08
CA THR A 10 -18.93 5.88 -6.84
C THR A 10 -18.35 5.22 -5.60
N SER A 11 -18.09 3.91 -5.63
CA SER A 11 -17.41 3.19 -4.55
C SER A 11 -15.99 3.71 -4.34
N PHE A 12 -15.28 4.06 -5.43
CA PHE A 12 -13.95 4.64 -5.34
C PHE A 12 -13.97 6.06 -4.76
N LEU A 13 -14.95 6.90 -5.12
CA LEU A 13 -15.12 8.22 -4.53
C LEU A 13 -15.45 8.14 -3.03
N ARG A 14 -16.29 7.18 -2.62
CA ARG A 14 -16.56 6.89 -1.20
C ARG A 14 -15.29 6.50 -0.45
N PHE A 15 -14.47 5.63 -1.06
CA PHE A 15 -13.16 5.27 -0.53
C PHE A 15 -12.28 6.50 -0.33
N LEU A 16 -12.13 7.36 -1.36
CA LEU A 16 -11.31 8.57 -1.26
C LEU A 16 -11.81 9.53 -0.16
N TRP A 17 -13.12 9.72 -0.07
CA TRP A 17 -13.72 10.57 0.96
C TRP A 17 -13.46 10.03 2.37
N GLN A 18 -13.53 8.71 2.56
CA GLN A 18 -13.27 8.08 3.86
C GLN A 18 -11.78 8.12 4.24
N VAL A 19 -10.88 7.96 3.27
CA VAL A 19 -9.43 8.15 3.45
C VAL A 19 -9.13 9.58 3.90
N ALA A 20 -9.81 10.57 3.31
CA ALA A 20 -9.59 11.99 3.62
C ALA A 20 -10.09 12.40 5.02
N ASN A 21 -11.18 11.81 5.50
CA ASN A 21 -11.82 12.25 6.75
C ASN A 21 -11.43 11.45 7.98
N ASP A 22 -11.35 10.11 7.88
CA ASP A 22 -11.22 9.26 9.07
C ASP A 22 -10.02 8.31 9.03
N GLY A 23 -9.60 7.82 7.86
CA GLY A 23 -8.41 6.98 7.65
C GLY A 23 -8.42 5.60 8.34
N ARG A 24 -9.07 5.44 9.49
CA ARG A 24 -9.07 4.23 10.33
C ARG A 24 -10.10 3.20 9.87
N SER A 25 -11.18 3.64 9.23
CA SER A 25 -12.32 2.79 8.82
C SER A 25 -12.26 2.35 7.35
N ILE A 26 -11.14 2.58 6.67
CA ILE A 26 -10.96 2.13 5.28
C ILE A 26 -11.06 0.59 5.18
N GLU A 27 -10.79 -0.11 6.29
CA GLU A 27 -10.84 -1.56 6.42
C GLU A 27 -12.26 -2.13 6.32
N ASP A 28 -13.28 -1.32 6.60
CA ASP A 28 -14.69 -1.74 6.58
C ASP A 28 -15.29 -1.69 5.16
N LEU A 29 -14.54 -1.19 4.19
CA LEU A 29 -15.02 -1.07 2.81
C LEU A 29 -14.98 -2.42 2.08
N PRO A 30 -16.05 -2.79 1.35
CA PRO A 30 -16.18 -4.12 0.75
C PRO A 30 -15.18 -4.40 -0.38
N ASN A 31 -14.53 -3.37 -0.92
CA ASN A 31 -13.50 -3.47 -1.96
C ASN A 31 -12.07 -3.37 -1.40
N VAL A 32 -11.89 -3.36 -0.08
CA VAL A 32 -10.59 -3.26 0.57
C VAL A 32 -10.26 -4.56 1.29
N GLU A 33 -9.05 -5.06 1.09
CA GLU A 33 -8.51 -6.19 1.83
C GLU A 33 -7.25 -5.78 2.59
N LYS A 34 -7.13 -6.25 3.83
CA LYS A 34 -5.97 -5.97 4.70
C LYS A 34 -5.25 -7.25 5.05
N TYR A 35 -3.94 -7.23 4.85
CA TYR A 35 -3.05 -8.33 5.18
C TYR A 35 -1.89 -7.85 6.04
N ARG A 36 -1.64 -8.58 7.14
CA ARG A 36 -0.40 -8.45 7.91
C ARG A 36 0.65 -9.34 7.26
N VAL A 37 1.60 -8.73 6.57
CA VAL A 37 2.66 -9.44 5.82
C VAL A 37 4.03 -9.04 6.35
N ARG A 38 4.99 -9.98 6.29
CA ARG A 38 6.42 -9.70 6.53
C ARG A 38 7.19 -9.52 5.22
N GLU A 39 6.69 -10.13 4.15
CA GLU A 39 7.28 -10.07 2.83
C GLU A 39 6.16 -10.13 1.79
N VAL A 40 6.30 -9.39 0.70
CA VAL A 40 5.37 -9.39 -0.43
C VAL A 40 6.14 -9.14 -1.73
N LEU A 41 5.72 -9.83 -2.78
CA LEU A 41 6.21 -9.65 -4.15
C LEU A 41 5.03 -9.30 -5.05
N ILE A 42 5.10 -8.17 -5.73
CA ILE A 42 4.03 -7.69 -6.61
C ILE A 42 4.56 -7.64 -8.05
N ARG A 43 3.88 -8.35 -8.94
CA ARG A 43 4.17 -8.42 -10.38
C ARG A 43 2.94 -7.98 -11.18
N PRO A 44 3.01 -6.91 -11.96
CA PRO A 44 1.94 -6.51 -12.88
C PRO A 44 1.69 -7.60 -13.91
N ILE A 45 0.41 -7.88 -14.17
CA ILE A 45 0.02 -8.75 -15.28
C ILE A 45 0.10 -7.93 -16.56
N VAL A 46 1.01 -8.29 -17.45
CA VAL A 46 1.14 -7.65 -18.77
C VAL A 46 -0.04 -8.06 -19.64
N LYS A 47 -0.88 -7.10 -20.02
CA LYS A 47 -1.84 -7.25 -21.12
C LYS A 47 -1.41 -6.34 -22.26
N ASP A 48 -1.41 -6.87 -23.48
CA ASP A 48 -1.11 -6.14 -24.72
C ASP A 48 0.33 -5.57 -24.84
N GLY A 49 1.32 -6.26 -24.28
CA GLY A 49 2.74 -5.92 -24.45
C GLY A 49 3.21 -4.66 -23.72
N LYS A 50 2.30 -3.97 -23.02
CA LYS A 50 2.65 -2.84 -22.16
C LYS A 50 2.84 -3.34 -20.73
N GLN A 51 4.10 -3.39 -20.29
CA GLN A 51 4.42 -3.47 -18.87
C GLN A 51 3.93 -2.18 -18.20
N ALA A 52 3.10 -2.30 -17.18
CA ALA A 52 2.58 -1.12 -16.47
C ALA A 52 2.42 -1.43 -14.98
N GLY A 53 3.42 -1.06 -14.21
CA GLY A 53 3.34 -0.81 -12.79
C GLY A 53 4.12 0.46 -12.51
N ASN A 54 3.44 1.52 -12.09
CA ASN A 54 4.11 2.73 -11.59
C ASN A 54 4.21 2.59 -10.08
N TRP A 55 5.43 2.63 -9.56
CA TRP A 55 5.70 2.44 -8.14
C TRP A 55 6.20 3.73 -7.54
N ALA A 56 5.74 4.01 -6.31
CA ALA A 56 6.25 5.10 -5.51
C ALA A 56 6.64 4.59 -4.12
N CYS A 57 7.80 5.02 -3.61
CA CYS A 57 8.24 4.79 -2.24
C CYS A 57 8.59 6.14 -1.62
N ASP A 58 8.00 6.44 -0.46
CA ASP A 58 8.22 7.71 0.27
C ASP A 58 8.04 8.99 -0.56
N GLY A 59 7.20 8.93 -1.60
CA GLY A 59 6.93 10.06 -2.51
C GLY A 59 7.79 10.09 -3.77
N GLU A 60 8.80 9.22 -3.88
CA GLU A 60 9.67 9.13 -5.04
C GLU A 60 9.25 8.00 -5.99
N LEU A 61 9.38 8.23 -7.30
CA LEU A 61 9.08 7.22 -8.32
C LEU A 61 10.23 6.20 -8.42
N ILE A 62 9.87 4.92 -8.38
CA ILE A 62 10.81 3.82 -8.54
C ILE A 62 10.65 3.19 -9.92
N ASN A 63 11.76 3.03 -10.62
CA ASN A 63 11.81 2.31 -11.90
C ASN A 63 11.86 0.79 -11.65
N GLY A 64 11.00 0.05 -12.34
CA GLY A 64 11.03 -1.42 -12.27
C GLY A 64 9.70 -2.04 -12.68
N ASN A 65 9.78 -3.31 -13.09
CA ASN A 65 8.61 -4.07 -13.53
C ASN A 65 7.97 -4.87 -12.41
N GLU A 66 8.64 -5.04 -11.27
CA GLU A 66 8.13 -5.72 -10.09
C GLU A 66 8.67 -5.04 -8.84
N ILE A 67 7.95 -5.19 -7.73
CA ILE A 67 8.39 -4.68 -6.43
C ILE A 67 8.35 -5.80 -5.40
N GLN A 68 9.49 -6.01 -4.73
CA GLN A 68 9.61 -6.90 -3.58
C GLN A 68 9.82 -6.04 -2.33
N ILE A 69 9.00 -6.28 -1.32
CA ILE A 69 9.01 -5.53 -0.06
C ILE A 69 9.20 -6.53 1.07
N ARG A 70 10.18 -6.27 1.95
CA ARG A 70 10.44 -7.06 3.14
C ARG A 70 10.55 -6.17 4.36
N ALA A 71 9.81 -6.52 5.41
CA ALA A 71 9.84 -5.83 6.68
C ALA A 71 10.89 -6.48 7.60
N HIS A 72 11.87 -5.69 8.02
CA HIS A 72 12.88 -6.08 9.01
C HIS A 72 12.52 -5.50 10.38
N ARG A 73 12.49 -6.33 11.42
CA ARG A 73 12.24 -5.88 12.79
C ARG A 73 13.52 -5.29 13.36
N GLN A 74 13.42 -4.12 13.98
CA GLN A 74 14.52 -3.48 14.71
C GLN A 74 15.78 -3.30 13.83
N ALA A 75 15.59 -2.90 12.56
CA ALA A 75 16.69 -2.72 11.63
C ALA A 75 17.60 -1.55 11.98
N LEU A 76 17.07 -0.53 12.66
CA LEU A 76 17.77 0.70 13.02
C LEU A 76 17.46 1.07 14.47
N ASN A 77 18.46 1.59 15.17
CA ASN A 77 18.29 2.21 16.48
C ASN A 77 17.93 3.67 16.29
N ILE A 78 16.79 4.09 16.82
CA ILE A 78 16.30 5.46 16.72
C ILE A 78 16.29 6.05 18.13
N PHE A 79 16.87 7.23 18.29
CA PHE A 79 16.77 7.99 19.53
C PHE A 79 15.44 8.75 19.53
N ALA A 80 14.59 8.48 20.51
CA ALA A 80 13.32 9.16 20.68
C ALA A 80 13.16 9.60 22.15
N SER A 81 12.73 10.84 22.36
CA SER A 81 12.40 11.34 23.69
C SER A 81 10.99 10.90 24.09
N GLY A 82 10.80 10.40 25.32
CA GLY A 82 9.50 9.96 25.84
C GLY A 82 9.17 8.47 25.67
N ILE A 83 10.10 7.67 25.13
CA ILE A 83 9.99 6.21 25.10
C ILE A 83 10.92 5.66 26.19
N GLN A 84 10.38 5.31 27.35
CA GLN A 84 11.14 4.51 28.33
C GLN A 84 11.25 3.08 27.79
N LEU A 85 12.48 2.64 27.58
CA LEU A 85 12.83 1.28 27.16
C LEU A 85 12.44 0.24 28.23
#